data_AF-K2ANM4-F1
#
_entry.id   AF-K2ANM4-F1
#
_cell.length_a   1.000
_cell.length_b   1.000
_cell.length_c   1.000
_cell.angle_alpha   90.00
_cell.angle_beta   90.00
_cell.angle_gamma   90.00
#
_symmetry.space_group_name_H-M   'P 1'
#
loop_
_entity.id
_entity.type
_entity.pdbx_description
1 polymer ?
#
loop_
_entity_poly.entity_id
_entity_poly.type
_entity_poly.pdbx_seq_one_letter_code
_entity_poly.pdbx_strand_id
1 'polypeptide(L)' 'ELSKGKEFIKGKIALRLEDSEEMAHLLGKYELLYGKIKTVEEIARGVDAVTAEDVQRVARELLAPENLRIAAIGPVEGLR' A
#
# COMPACT_ATOMS: atom_id res chain seq x y z
N GLU A 1 3.82 10.68 -13.45
CA GLU A 1 3.39 10.42 -12.05
C GLU A 1 3.29 8.93 -11.68
N LEU A 2 2.50 8.08 -12.35
CA LEU A 2 2.40 6.64 -11.97
C LEU A 2 3.76 5.93 -11.87
N SER A 3 4.61 6.07 -12.90
CA SER A 3 5.96 5.48 -12.89
C SER A 3 6.80 5.96 -11.70
N LYS A 4 6.80 7.27 -11.39
CA LYS A 4 7.49 7.81 -10.21
C LYS A 4 6.97 7.20 -8.91
N GLY A 5 5.65 7.05 -8.79
CA GLY A 5 5.02 6.42 -7.62
C GLY A 5 5.45 4.96 -7.45
N LYS A 6 5.51 4.19 -8.55
CA LYS A 6 6.00 2.80 -8.54
C LYS A 6 7.46 2.72 -8.10
N GLU A 7 8.34 3.55 -8.68
CA GLU A 7 9.76 3.57 -8.30
C GLU A 7 9.95 3.98 -6.84
N PHE A 8 9.18 4.95 -6.36
CA PHE A 8 9.20 5.35 -4.95
C PHE A 8 8.82 4.19 -4.02
N ILE A 9 7.76 3.45 -4.33
CA ILE A 9 7.33 2.29 -3.51
C ILE A 9 8.39 1.20 -3.52
N LYS A 10 8.92 0.83 -4.70
CA LYS A 10 9.96 -0.20 -4.81
C LYS A 10 11.23 0.19 -4.05
N GLY A 11 11.70 1.43 -4.20
CA GLY A 11 12.85 1.94 -3.45
C GLY A 11 12.63 1.93 -1.94
N LYS A 12 11.43 2.31 -1.48
CA LYS A 12 11.09 2.28 -0.04
C LYS A 12 11.08 0.86 0.53
N ILE A 13 10.59 -0.12 -0.23
CA ILE A 13 10.62 -1.53 0.18
C ILE A 13 12.07 -2.02 0.26
N ALA A 14 12.90 -1.74 -0.75
CA ALA A 14 14.30 -2.17 -0.76
C ALA A 14 15.07 -1.64 0.45
N LEU A 15 14.93 -0.34 0.76
CA LEU A 15 15.62 0.29 1.89
C LEU A 15 15.16 -0.23 3.26
N ARG A 16 13.87 -0.58 3.41
CA ARG A 16 13.33 -1.09 4.69
C ARG A 16 13.83 -2.48 5.03
N LEU A 17 14.06 -3.29 4.02
CA LEU A 17 14.40 -4.70 4.17
C LEU A 17 15.91 -4.94 4.40
N GLU A 18 16.68 -3.88 4.58
CA GLU A 18 18.06 -3.94 5.10
C GLU A 18 18.08 -4.33 6.59
N ASP A 19 16.98 -4.09 7.31
CA ASP A 19 16.80 -4.50 8.70
C ASP A 19 16.19 -5.92 8.77
N SER A 20 16.86 -6.81 9.50
CA SER A 20 16.39 -8.18 9.75
C SER A 20 15.04 -8.25 10.47
N GLU A 21 14.71 -7.27 11.31
CA GLU A 21 13.41 -7.20 11.99
C GLU A 21 12.29 -6.91 10.99
N GLU A 22 12.51 -5.94 10.08
CA GLU A 22 11.55 -5.63 9.01
C GLU A 22 11.35 -6.82 8.06
N MET A 23 12.42 -7.58 7.79
CA MET A 23 12.33 -8.85 7.04
C MET A 23 11.47 -9.88 7.78
N ALA A 24 11.67 -10.08 9.09
CA ALA A 24 10.87 -11.00 9.88
C ALA A 24 9.38 -10.59 9.90
N HIS A 25 9.09 -9.30 10.07
CA HIS A 25 7.73 -8.76 10.00
C HIS A 25 7.08 -8.97 8.63
N LEU A 26 7.82 -8.79 7.54
CA LEU A 26 7.31 -9.03 6.20
C LEU A 26 6.90 -10.49 6.01
N LEU A 27 7.80 -11.43 6.35
CA LEU A 27 7.56 -12.86 6.22
C LEU A 27 6.39 -13.30 7.10
N GLY A 28 6.38 -12.90 8.36
CA GLY A 28 5.30 -13.23 9.30
C GLY A 28 3.95 -12.71 8.83
N LYS A 29 3.88 -11.46 8.35
CA LYS A 29 2.63 -10.89 7.80
C LYS A 29 2.13 -11.68 6.60
N TYR A 30 3.03 -12.11 5.71
CA TYR A 30 2.65 -12.85 4.52
C TYR A 30 2.13 -14.26 4.86
N GLU A 31 2.82 -14.96 5.75
CA GLU A 31 2.40 -16.28 6.21
C GLU A 31 1.06 -16.21 6.95
N LEU A 32 0.92 -15.28 7.90
CA LEU A 32 -0.28 -15.17 8.73
C LEU A 32 -1.53 -14.74 7.95
N LEU A 33 -1.41 -13.82 6.98
CA LEU A 33 -2.56 -13.28 6.26
C LEU A 33 -2.87 -14.05 4.97
N TYR A 34 -1.87 -14.67 4.34
CA TYR A 34 -2.02 -15.24 3.00
C TYR A 34 -1.58 -16.71 2.89
N GLY A 35 -1.01 -17.30 3.95
CA GLY A 35 -0.51 -18.69 3.96
C GLY A 35 0.60 -18.95 2.94
N LYS A 36 1.26 -17.89 2.48
CA LYS A 36 2.37 -17.96 1.53
C LYS A 36 3.25 -16.73 1.64
N ILE A 37 4.55 -16.96 1.54
CA ILE A 37 5.56 -15.91 1.46
C ILE A 37 5.63 -15.39 0.02
N LYS A 38 5.85 -14.08 -0.12
CA LYS A 38 6.30 -13.47 -1.38
C LYS A 38 7.71 -12.92 -1.24
N THR A 39 8.54 -13.11 -2.25
CA THR A 39 9.86 -12.48 -2.31
C THR A 39 9.73 -10.99 -2.64
N VAL A 40 10.80 -10.22 -2.36
CA VAL A 40 10.84 -8.78 -2.68
C VAL A 40 10.66 -8.55 -4.17
N GLU A 41 11.23 -9.41 -5.01
CA GLU A 41 11.14 -9.36 -6.47
C GLU A 41 9.70 -9.65 -6.93
N GLU A 42 8.99 -10.58 -6.28
CA GLU A 42 7.59 -10.85 -6.56
C GLU A 42 6.69 -9.67 -6.23
N ILE A 43 6.98 -9.00 -5.11
CA ILE A 43 6.27 -7.77 -4.71
C ILE A 43 6.57 -6.66 -5.72
N ALA A 44 7.83 -6.46 -6.11
CA ALA A 44 8.23 -5.46 -7.09
C ALA A 44 7.58 -5.70 -8.46
N ARG A 45 7.55 -6.95 -8.95
CA ARG A 45 6.81 -7.32 -10.17
C ARG A 45 5.32 -7.02 -10.07
N GLY A 46 4.73 -7.26 -8.91
CA GLY A 46 3.34 -6.90 -8.63
C GLY A 46 3.09 -5.39 -8.76
N VAL A 47 3.99 -4.56 -8.24
CA VAL A 47 3.93 -3.10 -8.38
C VAL A 47 4.09 -2.67 -9.84
N ASP A 48 5.03 -3.29 -10.57
CA ASP A 48 5.29 -2.97 -11.98
C ASP A 48 4.11 -3.32 -12.88
N ALA A 49 3.34 -4.37 -12.56
CA ALA A 49 2.17 -4.77 -13.31
C ALA A 49 0.97 -3.80 -13.20
N VAL A 50 0.93 -2.91 -12.20
CA VAL A 50 -0.22 -2.02 -11.95
C VAL A 50 -0.39 -1.00 -13.07
N THR A 51 -1.56 -0.96 -13.71
CA THR A 51 -1.82 0.03 -14.79
C THR A 51 -2.42 1.33 -14.24
N ALA A 52 -2.50 2.36 -15.08
CA ALA A 52 -3.21 3.59 -14.71
C ALA A 52 -4.70 3.32 -14.53
N GLU A 53 -5.25 2.44 -15.35
CA GLU A 53 -6.64 1.99 -15.33
C GLU A 53 -6.96 1.26 -14.02
N ASP A 54 -6.05 0.43 -13.50
CA ASP A 54 -6.20 -0.21 -12.19
C ASP A 54 -6.28 0.81 -11.07
N VAL A 55 -5.39 1.80 -11.07
CA VAL A 55 -5.40 2.87 -10.06
C VAL A 55 -6.71 3.65 -10.12
N GLN A 56 -7.14 4.03 -11.32
CA GLN A 56 -8.41 4.76 -11.52
C GLN A 56 -9.63 3.93 -11.11
N ARG A 57 -9.61 2.62 -11.39
CA ARG A 57 -10.68 1.68 -10.99
C ARG A 57 -10.81 1.60 -9.48
N VAL A 58 -9.69 1.36 -8.78
CA VAL A 58 -9.68 1.26 -7.31
C VAL A 58 -10.00 2.61 -6.66
N ALA A 59 -9.51 3.72 -7.22
CA ALA A 59 -9.83 5.06 -6.71
C ALA A 59 -11.34 5.35 -6.76
N ARG A 60 -12.03 4.97 -7.84
CA ARG A 60 -13.50 5.14 -7.94
C ARG A 60 -14.28 4.31 -6.93
N GLU A 61 -13.78 3.14 -6.56
CA GLU A 61 -14.42 2.25 -5.59
C GLU A 61 -14.19 2.74 -4.15
N LEU A 62 -12.95 3.06 -3.81
CA LEU A 62 -12.56 3.37 -2.43
C LEU A 62 -12.83 4.82 -2.03
N LEU A 63 -12.77 5.77 -2.98
CA LEU A 63 -12.92 7.21 -2.71
C LEU A 63 -14.31 7.73 -3.09
N ALA A 64 -15.30 6.84 -3.23
CA ALA A 64 -16.67 7.21 -3.46
C ALA A 64 -17.19 8.06 -2.26
N PRO A 65 -17.82 9.23 -2.49
CA PRO A 65 -18.26 10.12 -1.42
C PRO A 65 -19.11 9.44 -0.34
N GLU A 66 -19.95 8.49 -0.74
CA GLU A 66 -20.81 7.69 0.14
C GLU A 66 -20.03 6.76 1.10
N ASN A 67 -18.78 6.44 0.77
CA ASN A 67 -17.89 5.59 1.57
C ASN A 67 -16.96 6.39 2.49
N LEU A 68 -16.92 7.72 2.35
CA LEU A 68 -16.08 8.56 3.21
C LEU A 68 -16.62 8.57 4.65
N ARG A 69 -15.71 8.39 5.60
CA ARG A 69 -15.96 8.44 7.04
C ARG A 69 -14.89 9.31 7.67
N ILE A 70 -15.29 10.23 8.56
CA ILE A 70 -14.36 11.10 9.28
C ILE A 70 -14.56 10.87 10.77
N ALA A 71 -13.46 10.68 11.50
CA ALA A 71 -13.43 10.63 12.95
C ALA A 71 -12.49 11.72 13.45
N ALA A 72 -12.96 12.55 14.37
CA ALA A 72 -12.18 13.64 14.95
C ALA A 72 -12.40 13.69 16.47
N ILE A 73 -11.35 14.03 17.21
CA ILE A 73 -11.35 14.09 18.67
C ILE A 73 -10.86 15.48 19.09
N GLY A 74 -11.63 16.16 19.93
CA GLY A 74 -11.35 17.52 20.40
C GLY A 74 -12.41 18.54 19.96
N PRO A 75 -12.17 19.85 20.15
CA PRO A 75 -13.05 20.90 19.63
C PRO A 75 -12.88 20.98 18.11
N VAL A 76 -13.88 20.50 17.37
CA VAL A 76 -13.84 20.48 15.90
C VAL A 76 -14.92 21.39 15.33
N GLU A 77 -14.48 22.46 14.67
CA GLU A 77 -15.35 23.34 13.88
C GLU A 77 -15.21 22.98 12.39
N GLY A 78 -16.32 23.03 11.64
CA GLY A 78 -16.28 22.91 10.18
C GLY A 78 -16.22 21.48 9.60
N LEU A 79 -16.53 20.44 10.37
CA LEU A 79 -16.74 19.10 9.82
C LEU A 79 -18.06 19.06 9.02
N ARG A 80 -17.95 19.20 7.70
CA ARG A 80 -18.96 18.83 6.72
C ARG A 80 -18.35 17.86 5.71
#